data_AF-A0A0C9UXU6-F1
#
_entry.id   AF-A0A0C9UXU6-F1
#
_cell.length_a   1.000
_cell.length_b   1.000
_cell.length_c   1.000
_cell.angle_alpha   90.00
_cell.angle_beta   90.00
_cell.angle_gamma   90.00
#
_symmetry.space_group_name_H-M   'P 1'
#
loop_
_entity.id
_entity.type
_entity.pdbx_description
1 polymer ?
#
loop_
_entity_poly.entity_id
_entity_poly.type
_entity_poly.pdbx_seq_one_letter_code
_entity_poly.pdbx_strand_id
1 'polypeptide(L)'
;MRMRCVGWKIKTRERYGGPFNTTTDFPLLVIGNTAGMAFLPPLSLLINPFTDPVTPLRGAQKAAAAFPNSVLLTVNTPGHCSLAATSLAASKYIQNYFRDGTLPPPGTICDIENKLFGPNNNFHGRSNLEDRSLV
;
A
#
# COMPACT_ATOMS: atom_id res chain seq x y z
N MET A 1 23.25 17.40 0.04
CA MET A 1 21.90 17.73 -0.47
C MET A 1 22.01 18.08 -1.96
N ARG A 2 21.37 17.34 -2.89
CA ARG A 2 21.42 17.65 -4.34
C ARG A 2 20.17 18.43 -4.76
N MET A 3 20.30 19.74 -4.86
CA MET A 3 19.26 20.67 -5.31
C MET A 3 19.26 20.82 -6.83
N ARG A 4 19.03 19.72 -7.57
CA ARG A 4 19.11 19.74 -9.04
C ARG A 4 18.04 20.62 -9.69
N CYS A 5 16.89 20.80 -9.04
CA CYS A 5 15.78 21.58 -9.57
C CYS A 5 15.89 23.08 -9.29
N VAL A 6 16.77 23.54 -8.38
CA VAL A 6 16.82 24.95 -7.96
C VAL A 6 17.36 25.87 -9.06
N GLY A 7 18.23 25.36 -9.94
CA GLY A 7 18.75 26.11 -11.08
C GLY A 7 17.86 26.11 -12.33
N TRP A 8 16.74 25.37 -12.31
CA TRP A 8 15.85 25.31 -13.47
C TRP A 8 15.10 26.64 -13.63
N LYS A 9 15.30 27.29 -14.78
CA LYS A 9 14.54 28.48 -15.19
C LYS A 9 13.14 28.15 -15.72
N ILE A 10 12.88 26.86 -15.95
CA ILE A 10 11.59 26.35 -16.41
C ILE A 10 10.62 26.36 -15.24
N LYS A 11 9.48 27.05 -15.39
CA LYS A 11 8.39 27.01 -14.42
C LYS A 11 7.56 25.75 -14.65
N THR A 12 7.27 25.01 -13.58
CA THR A 12 6.38 23.84 -13.64
C THR A 12 4.99 24.29 -14.06
N ARG A 13 4.49 23.73 -15.16
CA ARG A 13 3.12 24.00 -15.63
C ARG A 13 2.07 23.50 -14.62
N GLU A 14 2.36 22.38 -13.97
CA GLU A 14 1.47 21.70 -13.04
C GLU A 14 1.93 21.88 -11.60
N ARG A 15 1.91 23.12 -11.12
CA ARG A 15 2.12 23.39 -9.70
C ARG A 15 0.80 23.23 -8.96
N TYR A 16 0.67 22.17 -8.18
CA TYR A 16 -0.42 22.06 -7.25
C TYR A 16 -0.23 23.03 -6.07
N GLY A 17 -1.11 24.02 -5.97
CA GLY A 17 -1.08 25.04 -4.91
C GLY A 17 -2.30 25.04 -3.99
N GLY A 18 -3.29 24.17 -4.26
CA GLY A 18 -4.53 24.08 -3.51
C GLY A 18 -4.49 23.03 -2.39
N PRO A 19 -5.53 22.95 -1.57
CA PRO A 19 -5.71 21.86 -0.62
C PRO A 19 -6.25 20.61 -1.32
N PHE A 20 -5.77 19.43 -0.93
CA PHE A 20 -6.25 18.11 -1.40
C PHE A 20 -7.65 17.76 -0.90
N ASN A 21 -8.54 18.75 -0.75
CA ASN A 21 -9.89 18.61 -0.23
C ASN A 21 -10.91 18.74 -1.38
N THR A 22 -10.79 17.86 -2.36
CA THR A 22 -11.68 17.82 -3.53
C THR A 22 -12.51 16.55 -3.49
N THR A 23 -13.83 16.68 -3.68
CA THR A 23 -14.71 15.53 -3.88
C THR A 23 -14.41 14.89 -5.23
N THR A 24 -14.15 13.60 -5.23
CA THR A 24 -13.98 12.81 -6.45
C THR A 24 -15.33 12.22 -6.87
N ASP A 25 -15.54 12.06 -8.19
CA ASP A 25 -16.77 11.46 -8.71
C ASP A 25 -16.93 9.99 -8.27
N PHE A 26 -15.80 9.31 -8.04
CA PHE A 26 -15.73 7.94 -7.55
C PHE A 26 -14.91 7.88 -6.28
N PRO A 27 -15.25 6.99 -5.33
CA PRO A 27 -14.47 6.82 -4.12
C PRO A 27 -13.07 6.29 -4.46
N LEU A 28 -12.03 6.76 -3.75
CA LEU A 28 -10.65 6.35 -4.00
C LEU A 28 -10.23 5.17 -3.12
N LEU A 29 -9.59 4.18 -3.72
CA LEU A 29 -8.83 3.15 -3.01
C LEU A 29 -7.37 3.59 -2.88
N VAL A 30 -6.95 3.94 -1.67
CA VAL A 30 -5.56 4.30 -1.37
C VAL A 30 -4.86 3.09 -0.79
N ILE A 31 -3.69 2.73 -1.32
CA ILE A 31 -2.93 1.56 -0.85
C ILE A 31 -1.63 2.03 -0.21
N GLY A 32 -1.32 1.49 0.97
CA GLY A 32 -0.09 1.79 1.69
C GLY A 32 0.53 0.53 2.27
N ASN A 33 1.86 0.44 2.22
CA ASN A 33 2.60 -0.66 2.83
C ASN A 33 3.05 -0.29 4.25
N THR A 34 2.94 -1.22 5.18
CA THR A 34 3.53 -1.11 6.52
C THR A 34 4.72 -2.04 6.67
N ALA A 35 5.57 -1.79 7.66
CA ALA A 35 6.61 -2.76 8.00
C ALA A 35 5.94 -4.03 8.48
N GLY A 36 6.30 -5.17 7.87
CA GLY A 36 5.92 -6.51 8.30
C GLY A 36 6.38 -6.79 9.73
N MET A 37 5.67 -6.25 10.72
CA MET A 37 5.90 -6.52 12.14
C MET A 37 4.81 -7.45 12.66
N ALA A 38 4.60 -8.55 11.96
CA ALA A 38 3.94 -9.69 12.56
C ALA A 38 4.95 -10.39 13.49
N PHE A 39 4.95 -9.97 14.76
CA PHE A 39 5.32 -10.82 15.90
C PHE A 39 6.78 -11.30 15.93
N LEU A 40 7.76 -10.38 15.92
CA LEU A 40 9.12 -10.73 16.35
C LEU A 40 9.34 -10.18 17.78
N PRO A 41 9.90 -10.99 18.70
CA PRO A 41 10.12 -10.59 20.09
C PRO A 41 11.03 -9.35 20.19
N PRO A 42 10.95 -8.60 21.31
CA PRO A 42 11.56 -7.27 21.50
C PRO A 42 13.10 -7.29 21.65
N LEU A 43 13.80 -8.18 20.94
CA LEU A 43 15.26 -8.30 21.00
C LEU A 43 15.97 -7.72 19.75
N SER A 44 15.22 -7.25 18.75
CA SER A 44 15.80 -6.63 17.55
C SER A 44 15.49 -5.14 17.49
N LEU A 45 16.03 -4.39 18.47
CA LEU A 45 16.04 -2.93 18.49
C LEU A 45 17.04 -2.32 17.47
N LEU A 46 17.67 -3.17 16.63
CA LEU A 46 18.71 -2.78 15.67
C LEU A 46 18.30 -2.95 14.19
N ILE A 47 17.14 -3.54 13.90
CA ILE A 47 16.65 -3.69 12.52
C ILE A 47 15.54 -2.66 12.31
N ASN A 48 15.84 -1.62 11.55
CA ASN A 48 14.84 -0.63 11.14
C ASN A 48 13.68 -1.37 10.45
N PRO A 49 12.43 -1.30 10.97
CA PRO A 49 11.29 -1.85 10.28
C PRO A 49 11.18 -1.20 8.91
N PHE A 50 11.52 -1.95 7.86
CA PHE A 50 11.48 -1.47 6.47
C PHE A 50 10.01 -1.21 6.09
N THR A 51 9.52 -0.04 6.43
CA THR A 51 8.32 0.57 5.82
C THR A 51 8.67 1.03 4.41
N ASP A 52 7.68 1.30 3.57
CA ASP A 52 7.93 1.82 2.21
C ASP A 52 8.83 3.08 2.30
N PRO A 53 10.10 3.00 1.81
CA PRO A 53 11.07 4.08 1.96
C PRO A 53 10.83 5.23 0.98
N VAL A 54 10.00 5.02 -0.04
CA VAL A 54 9.69 6.02 -1.08
C VAL A 54 8.33 6.67 -0.80
N THR A 55 7.33 5.87 -0.44
CA THR A 55 5.95 6.28 -0.17
C THR A 55 5.45 5.74 1.17
N PRO A 56 5.85 6.33 2.30
CA PRO A 56 5.55 5.78 3.63
C PRO A 56 4.04 5.76 3.93
N LEU A 57 3.60 4.82 4.77
CA LEU A 57 2.19 4.64 5.17
C LEU A 57 1.53 5.95 5.66
N ARG A 58 2.27 6.81 6.35
CA ARG A 58 1.78 8.12 6.80
C ARG A 58 1.32 9.00 5.63
N GLY A 59 1.98 8.91 4.47
CA GLY A 59 1.56 9.57 3.24
C GLY A 59 0.23 9.04 2.74
N ALA A 60 0.05 7.72 2.72
CA ALA A 60 -1.20 7.07 2.35
C ALA A 60 -2.35 7.43 3.31
N GLN A 61 -2.10 7.47 4.63
CA GLN A 61 -3.06 7.94 5.62
C GLN A 61 -3.48 9.39 5.39
N LYS A 62 -2.53 10.28 5.08
CA LYS A 62 -2.82 11.68 4.74
C LYS A 62 -3.65 11.80 3.46
N ALA A 63 -3.35 11.00 2.44
CA ALA A 63 -4.13 10.99 1.21
C ALA A 63 -5.56 10.52 1.47
N ALA A 64 -5.73 9.40 2.19
CA ALA A 64 -7.05 8.89 2.54
C ALA A 64 -7.87 9.88 3.41
N ALA A 65 -7.21 10.62 4.30
CA ALA A 65 -7.88 11.66 5.08
C ALA A 65 -8.24 12.92 4.26
N ALA A 66 -7.52 13.17 3.16
CA ALA A 66 -7.74 14.35 2.33
C ALA A 66 -8.91 14.15 1.34
N PHE A 67 -9.11 12.94 0.83
CA PHE A 67 -10.18 12.64 -0.11
C PHE A 67 -11.42 12.06 0.58
N PRO A 68 -12.59 12.74 0.52
CA PRO A 68 -13.84 12.20 1.05
C PRO A 68 -14.20 10.86 0.39
N ASN A 69 -14.83 9.96 1.14
CA ASN A 69 -15.24 8.62 0.67
C ASN A 69 -14.09 7.72 0.21
N SER A 70 -12.83 8.07 0.50
CA SER A 70 -11.70 7.20 0.21
C SER A 70 -11.44 6.22 1.36
N VAL A 71 -10.88 5.06 1.03
CA VAL A 71 -10.51 4.04 2.01
C VAL A 71 -9.03 3.66 1.84
N LEU A 72 -8.34 3.55 2.98
CA LEU A 72 -6.98 3.05 3.05
C LEU A 72 -6.98 1.52 3.17
N LEU A 73 -6.35 0.85 2.21
CA LEU A 73 -5.97 -0.56 2.27
C LEU A 73 -4.50 -0.65 2.70
N THR A 74 -4.25 -1.33 3.82
CA THR A 74 -2.87 -1.51 4.32
C THR A 74 -2.37 -2.89 3.97
N VAL A 75 -1.20 -3.00 3.32
CA VAL A 75 -0.53 -4.29 3.09
C VAL A 75 0.62 -4.44 4.07
N ASN A 76 0.61 -5.52 4.85
CA ASN A 76 1.60 -5.79 5.89
C ASN A 76 2.85 -6.44 5.32
N THR A 77 3.63 -5.63 4.62
CA THR A 77 4.81 -6.08 3.87
C THR A 77 5.89 -5.02 3.81
N PRO A 78 7.16 -5.36 4.12
CA PRO A 78 8.24 -4.43 3.90
C PRO A 78 8.50 -4.23 2.40
N GLY A 79 8.85 -3.00 2.01
CA GLY A 79 9.26 -2.67 0.64
C GLY A 79 8.41 -1.60 -0.04
N HIS A 80 8.77 -1.28 -1.29
CA HIS A 80 8.12 -0.27 -2.12
C HIS A 80 7.17 -0.90 -3.14
N CYS A 81 6.02 -0.26 -3.34
CA CYS A 81 4.87 -0.72 -4.14
C CYS A 81 4.14 -1.93 -3.54
N SER A 82 2.83 -1.78 -3.32
CA SER A 82 1.97 -2.84 -2.75
C SER A 82 1.74 -4.01 -3.71
N LEU A 83 1.78 -3.75 -5.02
CA LEU A 83 1.68 -4.79 -6.06
C LEU A 83 2.90 -5.72 -6.10
N ALA A 84 4.04 -5.29 -5.57
CA ALA A 84 5.25 -6.12 -5.52
C ALA A 84 5.16 -7.21 -4.43
N ALA A 85 4.19 -7.09 -3.51
CA ALA A 85 3.96 -8.06 -2.46
C ALA A 85 2.77 -8.96 -2.81
N THR A 86 3.01 -10.27 -2.85
CA THR A 86 1.96 -11.27 -3.08
C THR A 86 1.05 -11.39 -1.85
N SER A 87 -0.07 -10.67 -1.89
CA SER A 87 -1.20 -10.84 -0.97
C SER A 87 -2.47 -11.08 -1.78
N LEU A 88 -3.05 -12.26 -1.60
CA LEU A 88 -4.26 -12.64 -2.32
C LEU A 88 -5.48 -11.84 -1.86
N ALA A 89 -5.55 -11.52 -0.57
CA ALA A 89 -6.56 -10.63 0.00
C ALA A 89 -6.49 -9.23 -0.62
N ALA A 90 -5.29 -8.64 -0.70
CA ALA A 90 -5.12 -7.32 -1.32
C ALA A 90 -5.52 -7.34 -2.80
N SER A 91 -5.12 -8.39 -3.54
CA SER A 91 -5.46 -8.57 -4.95
C SER A 91 -6.97 -8.65 -5.19
N LYS A 92 -7.71 -9.38 -4.34
CA LYS A 92 -9.18 -9.46 -4.39
C LYS A 92 -9.84 -8.10 -4.18
N TYR A 93 -9.40 -7.31 -3.20
CA TYR A 93 -9.95 -5.96 -2.99
C TYR A 93 -9.65 -5.01 -4.15
N ILE A 94 -8.44 -5.08 -4.72
CA ILE A 94 -8.06 -4.28 -5.89
C ILE A 94 -8.95 -4.64 -7.09
N GLN A 95 -9.15 -5.93 -7.36
CA GLN A 95 -10.02 -6.37 -8.46
C GLN A 95 -11.46 -5.96 -8.24
N ASN A 96 -12.02 -6.17 -7.04
CA ASN A 96 -13.39 -5.79 -6.73
C ASN A 96 -13.63 -4.27 -6.82
N TYR A 97 -12.60 -3.48 -6.51
CA TYR A 97 -12.62 -2.02 -6.71
C TYR A 97 -12.66 -1.65 -8.19
N PHE A 98 -11.79 -2.24 -9.02
CA PHE A 98 -11.79 -1.94 -10.46
C PHE A 98 -13.01 -2.52 -11.20
N ARG A 99 -13.57 -3.64 -10.74
CA ARG A 99 -14.71 -4.30 -11.37
C ARG A 99 -16.03 -3.63 -10.99
N ASP A 100 -16.27 -3.46 -9.69
CA ASP A 100 -17.58 -3.10 -9.16
C ASP A 100 -17.57 -1.74 -8.43
N GLY A 101 -16.42 -1.08 -8.30
CA GLY A 101 -16.27 0.14 -7.49
C GLY A 101 -16.38 -0.11 -5.98
N THR A 102 -16.30 -1.37 -5.54
CA THR A 102 -16.48 -1.74 -4.13
C THR A 102 -15.20 -1.50 -3.33
N LEU A 103 -15.36 -0.90 -2.16
CA LEU A 103 -14.25 -0.60 -1.25
C LEU A 103 -14.16 -1.64 -0.13
N PRO A 104 -12.95 -1.92 0.38
CA PRO A 104 -12.79 -2.71 1.59
C PRO A 104 -13.38 -1.97 2.81
N PRO A 105 -13.69 -2.69 3.90
CA PRO A 105 -14.01 -2.05 5.18
C PRO A 105 -12.89 -1.08 5.64
N PRO A 106 -13.22 0.06 6.27
CA PRO A 106 -12.22 0.96 6.82
C PRO A 106 -11.28 0.25 7.79
N GLY A 107 -9.97 0.46 7.65
CA GLY A 107 -8.96 -0.17 8.49
C GLY A 107 -8.60 -1.61 8.10
N THR A 108 -8.93 -2.03 6.88
CA THR A 108 -8.53 -3.35 6.36
C THR A 108 -7.00 -3.45 6.25
N ILE A 109 -6.45 -4.51 6.84
CA ILE A 109 -5.03 -4.87 6.76
C ILE A 109 -4.94 -6.25 6.09
N CYS A 110 -4.12 -6.36 5.06
CA CYS A 110 -3.85 -7.61 4.36
C CYS A 110 -2.44 -8.08 4.66
N ASP A 111 -2.31 -9.30 5.19
CA ASP A 111 -1.02 -9.95 5.35
C ASP A 111 -0.53 -10.57 4.02
N ILE A 112 0.78 -10.79 3.94
CA ILE A 112 1.41 -11.53 2.84
C ILE A 112 1.49 -13.02 3.18
N GLU A 113 1.32 -13.87 2.17
CA GLU A 113 1.40 -15.32 2.34
C GLU A 113 2.85 -15.79 2.49
N ASN A 114 3.77 -15.15 1.76
CA ASN A 114 5.19 -15.50 1.76
C ASN A 114 5.99 -14.46 2.54
N LYS A 115 6.32 -14.75 3.80
CA LYS A 115 7.30 -13.96 4.55
C LYS A 115 8.69 -14.21 3.97
N LEU A 116 9.42 -13.14 3.66
CA LEU A 116 10.80 -13.21 3.15
C LEU A 116 11.73 -13.99 4.11
N PHE A 117 11.47 -13.91 5.42
CA PHE A 117 12.20 -14.66 6.45
C PHE A 117 11.24 -15.10 7.56
N GLY A 118 11.01 -16.42 7.71
CA GLY A 118 10.18 -17.02 8.76
C GLY A 118 9.89 -18.50 8.46
N PRO A 119 9.45 -19.31 9.44
CA PRO A 119 9.01 -20.67 9.16
C PRO A 119 7.82 -20.62 8.20
N ASN A 120 7.94 -21.34 7.09
CA ASN A 120 6.93 -21.47 6.06
C ASN A 120 5.74 -22.30 6.59
N ASN A 121 5.01 -21.78 7.57
CA ASN A 121 3.80 -22.43 8.05
C ASN A 121 2.74 -22.20 6.98
N ASN A 122 2.64 -23.16 6.07
CA ASN A 122 1.78 -23.26 4.88
C ASN A 122 2.51 -22.99 3.57
N PHE A 123 3.36 -23.94 3.18
CA PHE A 123 3.49 -24.32 1.78
C PHE A 123 2.16 -24.95 1.30
N HIS A 124 1.06 -24.18 1.31
CA HIS A 124 -0.08 -24.49 0.46
C HIS A 124 0.29 -24.01 -0.94
N GLY A 125 1.15 -24.79 -1.59
CA GLY A 125 1.37 -24.76 -3.04
C GLY A 125 0.14 -25.27 -3.77
N ARG A 126 -1.00 -24.60 -3.54
CA ARG A 126 -2.23 -24.68 -4.31
C ARG A 126 -2.83 -23.30 -4.27
N SER A 127 -2.50 -22.50 -5.28
CA SER A 127 -3.51 -21.61 -5.87
C SER A 127 -4.80 -22.41 -5.92
N ASN A 128 -5.83 -22.00 -5.18
CA ASN A 128 -7.14 -22.58 -5.39
C ASN A 128 -7.49 -22.40 -6.87
N LEU A 129 -8.38 -23.23 -7.43
CA LEU A 129 -8.83 -23.05 -8.81
C LEU A 129 -9.36 -21.62 -9.04
N GLU A 130 -9.88 -20.99 -7.99
CA GLU A 130 -10.34 -19.60 -7.91
C GLU A 130 -9.23 -18.55 -7.94
N ASP A 131 -7.98 -18.93 -7.65
CA ASP A 131 -6.83 -18.02 -7.61
C ASP A 131 -6.10 -17.98 -8.98
N ARG A 132 -6.31 -18.98 -9.85
CA ARG A 132 -5.81 -19.00 -11.24
C ARG A 132 -6.59 -18.07 -12.18
N SER A 133 -7.78 -17.61 -11.81
CA SER A 133 -8.53 -16.62 -12.57
C SER A 133 -8.11 -15.17 -12.26
N LEU A 134 -7.16 -14.98 -11.33
CA LEU A 134 -6.62 -13.68 -10.95
C LEU A 134 -5.33 -13.32 -11.73
N VAL A 135 -4.81 -14.21 -12.58
CA VAL A 135 -3.59 -14.05 -13.41
C VAL A 135 -3.95 -14.12 -14.89
#